data_AF-A0A1H7YFT9-F1
#
_entry.id   AF-A0A1H7YFT9-F1
#
_cell.length_a   1.000
_cell.length_b   1.000
_cell.length_c   1.000
_cell.angle_alpha   90.00
_cell.angle_beta   90.00
_cell.angle_gamma   90.00
#
_symmetry.space_group_name_H-M   'P 1'
#
loop_
_entity.id
_entity.type
_entity.pdbx_description
1 polymer ?
#
loop_
_entity_poly.entity_id
_entity_poly.type
_entity_poly.pdbx_seq_one_letter_code
_entity_poly.pdbx_strand_id
1 'polypeptide(L)' 'MSNLADKTEYKALNIIAQMVKQYEKLHYLDMTKEDDWNATNARNLLQSIIQNNEYKINYNRNSKKSILKTKLCKPIFSDR' A
#
# COMPACT_ATOMS: atom_id res chain seq x y z
N MET A 1 17.49 -12.17 9.06
CA MET A 1 17.76 -10.88 8.40
C MET A 1 18.11 -9.86 9.47
N SER A 2 18.90 -8.84 9.18
CA SER A 2 19.34 -7.87 10.20
C SER A 2 18.22 -6.88 10.55
N ASN A 3 18.13 -6.46 11.81
CA ASN A 3 17.12 -5.49 12.28
C ASN A 3 17.10 -4.17 11.49
N LEU A 4 18.20 -3.82 10.82
CA LEU A 4 18.28 -2.61 10.00
C LEU A 4 17.58 -2.78 8.65
N ALA A 5 17.70 -3.96 8.03
CA ALA A 5 17.03 -4.28 6.78
C ALA A 5 15.51 -4.19 6.95
N ASP A 6 14.97 -4.83 7.99
CA ASP A 6 13.53 -4.84 8.29
C ASP A 6 12.97 -3.42 8.53
N LYS A 7 13.74 -2.58 9.23
CA LYS A 7 13.36 -1.17 9.45
C LYS A 7 13.38 -0.36 8.16
N THR A 8 14.32 -0.67 7.26
CA THR A 8 14.48 0.03 5.97
C THR A 8 13.36 -0.36 5.02
N GLU A 9 13.05 -1.65 4.93
CA GLU A 9 11.94 -2.19 4.16
C GLU A 9 10.61 -1.57 4.61
N TYR A 10 10.32 -1.60 5.92
CA TYR A 10 9.08 -1.02 6.45
C TYR A 10 8.96 0.48 6.12
N LYS A 11 10.06 1.24 6.21
CA LYS A 11 10.07 2.66 5.85
C LYS A 11 9.77 2.88 4.37
N ALA A 12 10.38 2.10 3.48
CA ALA A 12 10.14 2.18 2.05
C ALA A 12 8.67 1.88 1.72
N LEU A 13 8.12 0.79 2.24
CA LEU A 13 6.71 0.42 2.06
C LEU A 13 5.75 1.48 2.63
N ASN A 14 6.11 2.11 3.74
CA ASN A 14 5.31 3.18 4.32
C ASN A 14 5.25 4.43 3.42
N ILE A 15 6.35 4.80 2.77
CA ILE A 15 6.39 5.91 1.80
C ILE A 15 5.52 5.57 0.58
N ILE A 16 5.67 4.37 0.02
CA ILE A 16 4.86 3.91 -1.12
C ILE A 16 3.37 3.96 -0.78
N ALA A 17 2.98 3.55 0.42
CA ALA A 17 1.59 3.61 0.86
C ALA A 17 1.06 5.04 1.01
N GLN A 18 1.91 5.98 1.43
CA GLN A 18 1.56 7.41 1.44
C GLN A 18 1.36 7.92 0.01
N MET A 19 2.23 7.55 -0.93
CA MET A 19 2.09 7.91 -2.34
C MET A 19 0.76 7.42 -2.90
N VAL A 20 0.39 6.14 -2.69
CA VAL A 20 -0.91 5.61 -3.15
C VAL A 20 -2.09 6.46 -2.67
N LYS A 21 -2.09 6.87 -1.39
CA LYS A 21 -3.14 7.76 -0.85
C LYS A 21 -3.14 9.15 -1.48
N GLN A 22 -2.00 9.66 -1.95
CA GLN A 22 -1.96 10.94 -2.67
C GLN A 22 -2.45 10.77 -4.11
N TYR A 23 -2.12 9.66 -4.79
CA TYR A 23 -2.66 9.35 -6.11
C TYR A 23 -4.19 9.30 -6.11
N GLU A 24 -4.79 8.74 -5.05
CA GLU A 24 -6.25 8.75 -4.88
C GLU A 24 -6.85 10.14 -4.74
N LYS A 25 -6.07 11.16 -4.38
CA LYS A 25 -6.53 12.55 -4.25
C LYS A 25 -6.31 13.38 -5.52
N LEU A 26 -5.66 12.84 -6.54
CA LEU A 26 -5.40 13.59 -7.76
C LEU A 26 -6.70 13.98 -8.48
N HIS A 27 -7.80 13.29 -8.24
CA HIS A 27 -9.13 13.66 -8.76
C HIS A 27 -9.63 15.06 -8.33
N TYR A 28 -8.97 15.71 -7.37
CA TYR A 28 -9.24 17.12 -7.04
C TYR A 28 -8.58 18.12 -7.99
N LEU A 29 -7.65 17.67 -8.84
CA LEU A 29 -6.98 18.48 -9.84
C LEU A 29 -7.77 18.47 -11.16
N ASP A 30 -7.46 19.44 -12.03
CA ASP A 30 -7.95 19.41 -13.41
C ASP A 30 -7.17 18.33 -14.17
N MET A 31 -7.78 17.14 -14.29
CA MET A 31 -7.16 15.96 -14.88
C MET A 31 -7.71 15.70 -16.28
N THR A 32 -6.81 15.47 -17.24
CA THR A 32 -7.22 14.87 -18.52
C THR A 32 -7.52 13.38 -18.34
N LYS A 33 -8.18 12.77 -19.33
CA LYS A 33 -8.40 11.32 -19.36
C LYS A 33 -7.08 10.53 -19.34
N GLU A 34 -6.05 11.07 -19.98
CA GLU A 34 -4.73 10.44 -20.03
C GLU A 34 -4.03 10.52 -18.67
N ASP A 35 -4.13 11.66 -17.98
CA ASP A 35 -3.60 11.83 -16.62
C ASP A 35 -4.28 10.86 -15.64
N ASP A 36 -5.60 10.70 -15.73
CA ASP A 36 -6.36 9.79 -14.85
C ASP A 36 -5.96 8.32 -15.08
N TRP A 37 -5.79 7.93 -16.34
CA TRP A 37 -5.31 6.59 -16.68
C TRP A 37 -3.89 6.34 -16.17
N ASN A 38 -2.98 7.29 -16.37
CA ASN A 38 -1.59 7.22 -15.90
C ASN A 38 -1.51 7.17 -14.36
N ALA A 39 -2.29 8.02 -13.67
CA ALA A 39 -2.38 8.06 -12.22
C ALA A 39 -2.92 6.74 -11.65
N THR A 40 -3.97 6.18 -12.26
CA THR A 40 -4.56 4.90 -11.87
C THR A 40 -3.56 3.76 -12.06
N ASN A 41 -2.84 3.73 -13.18
CA ASN A 41 -1.84 2.70 -13.44
C ASN A 41 -0.68 2.78 -12.42
N ALA A 42 -0.15 3.98 -12.16
CA ALA A 42 0.88 4.19 -11.15
C ALA A 42 0.41 3.73 -9.75
N ARG A 43 -0.83 4.07 -9.37
CA ARG A 43 -1.44 3.63 -8.10
C ARG A 43 -1.45 2.11 -7.98
N ASN A 44 -1.88 1.41 -9.03
CA ASN A 44 -1.98 -0.05 -9.05
C ASN A 44 -0.60 -0.72 -8.92
N LEU A 45 0.41 -0.19 -9.62
CA LEU A 45 1.79 -0.67 -9.51
C LEU A 45 2.33 -0.53 -8.08
N LEU A 46 2.20 0.66 -7.48
CA LEU A 46 2.64 0.90 -6.10
C LEU A 46 1.89 0.04 -5.08
N GLN A 47 0.58 -0.16 -5.27
CA GLN A 47 -0.23 -1.02 -4.42
C GLN A 47 0.20 -2.48 -4.51
N SER A 48 0.57 -2.98 -5.69
CA SER A 48 1.05 -4.35 -5.88
C SER A 48 2.34 -4.62 -5.11
N ILE A 49 3.28 -3.66 -5.07
CA ILE A 49 4.52 -3.77 -4.30
C ILE A 49 4.20 -3.98 -2.81
N ILE A 50 3.25 -3.22 -2.26
CA ILE A 50 2.84 -3.35 -0.85
C ILE A 50 2.25 -4.74 -0.58
N GLN A 51 1.37 -5.22 -1.47
CA GLN A 51 0.69 -6.50 -1.33
C GLN A 51 1.66 -7.69 -1.43
N ASN A 52 2.61 -7.64 -2.37
CA ASN A 52 3.64 -8.66 -2.54
C ASN A 52 4.57 -8.79 -1.33
N ASN A 53 4.70 -7.73 -0.53
CA ASN A 53 5.46 -7.74 0.73
C ASN A 53 4.60 -8.07 1.95
N GLU A 54 3.42 -8.69 1.76
CA GLU A 54 2.50 -9.11 2.84
C GLU A 54 1.90 -7.95 3.66
N TYR A 55 1.82 -6.76 3.09
CA TYR A 55 1.16 -5.62 3.70
C TYR A 55 -0.11 -5.25 2.94
N LYS A 56 -0.97 -4.47 3.60
CA LYS A 56 -2.10 -3.78 2.98
C LYS A 56 -2.11 -2.32 3.39
N ILE A 57 -2.67 -1.47 2.53
CA ILE A 57 -2.82 -0.05 2.82
C ILE A 57 -3.85 0.13 3.93
N ASN A 58 -3.55 1.02 4.87
CA ASN A 58 -4.45 1.40 5.95
C ASN A 58 -5.15 2.72 5.63
N TYR A 59 -6.44 2.67 5.34
CA TYR A 59 -7.25 3.86 5.05
C TYR A 59 -7.86 4.51 6.30
N ASN A 60 -7.61 3.96 7.49
CA ASN A 60 -8.09 4.56 8.73
C ASN A 60 -7.41 5.92 8.97
N ARG A 61 -8.19 7.01 8.88
CA ARG A 61 -7.74 8.39 9.10
C ARG A 61 -7.21 8.65 10.50
N ASN A 62 -7.68 7.90 11.49
CA ASN A 62 -7.26 8.04 12.89
C ASN A 62 -5.99 7.22 13.22
N SER A 63 -5.44 6.49 12.26
CA SER A 63 -4.25 5.68 12.47
C SER A 63 -2.99 6.39 11.98
N LYS A 64 -1.94 6.36 12.82
CA LYS A 64 -0.60 6.82 12.42
C LYS A 64 0.09 5.88 11.42
N LYS A 65 -0.42 4.66 11.22
CA LYS A 65 0.20 3.65 10.35
C LYS A 65 -0.40 3.71 8.95
N SER A 66 0.43 3.83 7.92
CA SER A 66 -0.05 3.81 6.52
C SER A 66 -0.24 2.40 5.96
N ILE A 67 0.40 1.40 6.58
CA ILE A 67 0.30 -0.01 6.19
C ILE A 67 -0.02 -0.89 7.41
N LEU A 68 -0.71 -2.00 7.16
CA LEU A 68 -0.97 -3.06 8.13
C LEU A 68 -0.40 -4.36 7.58
N LYS A 69 0.26 -5.16 8.42
CA LYS A 69 0.68 -6.49 8.02
C LYS A 69 -0.57 -7.35 7.79
N THR A 70 -0.67 -7.94 6.61
CA THR A 70 -1.71 -8.90 6.28
C THR A 70 -1.39 -10.16 7.09
N LYS A 71 -2.13 -10.42 8.16
CA LYS A 71 -2.08 -11.75 8.78
C LYS A 71 -2.59 -12.72 7.72
N LEU A 72 -1.80 -13.72 7.34
CA LEU A 72 -2.30 -14.89 6.65
C LEU A 72 -3.52 -15.35 7.45
N CYS A 73 -4.72 -15.27 6.86
CA CYS A 73 -5.83 -16.04 7.39
C CYS A 73 -5.31 -17.47 7.43
N LYS A 74 -5.21 -18.06 8.63
CA LYS A 74 -5.04 -19.52 8.71
C LYS A 74 -6.14 -20.10 7.83
N PRO A 75 -5.82 -20.99 6.88
CA PRO A 75 -6.85 -21.62 6.07
C PRO A 75 -7.87 -22.23 7.04
N ILE A 76 -9.16 -21.98 6.76
CA ILE A 76 -10.29 -22.39 7.59
C ILE A 76 -10.30 -23.93 7.81
N PHE A 77 -9.50 -24.67 7.06
CA PHE A 77 -9.40 -26.13 7.07
C PHE A 77 -8.16 -26.70 7.80
N SER A 78 -7.49 -25.93 8.68
CA SER A 78 -6.30 -26.43 9.39
C SER A 78 -6.58 -27.30 10.63
N ASP A 79 -7.85 -27.65 10.90
CA ASP A 79 -8.23 -28.59 11.96
C ASP A 79 -8.92 -29.82 11.34
N ARG A 80 -8.13 -30.74 10.79
CA ARG A 80 -8.49 -32.16 10.66
C ARG A 80 -7.27 -33.02 10.93
#